data_AF-A0A7L5DVK7-F1
#
_entry.id   AF-A0A7L5DVK7-F1
#
_cell.length_a   1.000
_cell.length_b   1.000
_cell.length_c   1.000
_cell.angle_alpha   90.00
_cell.angle_beta   90.00
_cell.angle_gamma   90.00
#
_symmetry.space_group_name_H-M   'P 1'
#
loop_
_entity.id
_entity.type
_entity.pdbx_description
1 polymer ?
#
loop_
_entity_poly.entity_id
_entity_poly.type
_entity_poly.pdbx_seq_one_letter_code
_entity_poly.pdbx_strand_id
1 'polypeptide(L)'
;MKKPTGVVRQIVAQILLGELNIDQAAERLKINCQLVQHWVEKIEDEVDASKRPAPIDTSPPPQPTSVPQRTRKKKEPEVDELRAKVQALEEQLEVANFKALYYSTLVRVAKYELGVDVEKKSVTKPSGSC
;
A
#
# COMPACT_ATOMS: atom_id res chain seq x y z
N MET A 1 -22.89 17.40 11.73
CA MET A 1 -22.26 16.07 11.51
C MET A 1 -21.50 15.66 12.77
N LYS A 2 -21.62 14.40 13.20
CA LYS A 2 -21.00 13.91 14.44
C LYS A 2 -19.49 13.72 14.25
N LYS A 3 -18.68 14.09 15.25
CA LYS A 3 -17.22 13.86 15.24
C LYS A 3 -16.95 12.35 15.39
N PRO A 4 -15.87 11.81 14.80
CA PRO A 4 -15.53 10.41 14.98
C PRO A 4 -15.22 10.19 16.47
N THR A 5 -15.85 9.17 17.05
CA THR A 5 -15.62 8.74 18.43
C THR A 5 -14.14 8.34 18.63
N GLY A 6 -13.61 8.45 19.85
CA GLY A 6 -12.19 8.15 20.12
C GLY A 6 -11.73 6.77 19.63
N VAL A 7 -12.62 5.77 19.70
CA VAL A 7 -12.37 4.41 19.20
C VAL A 7 -12.18 4.37 17.68
N VAL A 8 -12.97 5.13 16.92
CA VAL A 8 -12.85 5.22 15.46
C VAL A 8 -11.53 5.90 15.08
N ARG A 9 -11.15 6.97 15.80
CA ARG A 9 -9.86 7.65 15.56
C ARG A 9 -8.67 6.72 15.81
N GLN A 10 -8.74 5.87 16.83
CA GLN A 10 -7.70 4.89 17.13
C GLN A 10 -7.59 3.83 16.04
N ILE A 11 -8.71 3.29 15.56
CA ILE A 11 -8.72 2.28 14.50
C ILE A 11 -8.26 2.89 13.17
N VAL A 12 -8.69 4.10 12.83
CA VAL A 12 -8.21 4.81 11.63
C VAL A 12 -6.71 5.09 11.72
N ALA A 13 -6.18 5.45 12.89
CA ALA A 13 -4.74 5.61 13.07
C ALA A 13 -3.97 4.28 12.82
N GLN A 14 -4.53 3.13 13.21
CA GLN A 14 -3.95 1.82 12.90
C GLN A 14 -3.98 1.51 11.41
N ILE A 15 -5.03 1.91 10.68
CA ILE A 15 -5.10 1.80 9.22
C ILE A 15 -4.00 2.65 8.56
N LEU A 16 -3.87 3.91 8.99
CA LEU A 16 -2.84 4.82 8.48
C LEU A 16 -1.40 4.35 8.79
N LEU A 17 -1.22 3.56 9.83
CA LEU A 17 0.05 2.94 10.19
C LEU A 17 0.32 1.63 9.42
N GLY A 18 -0.64 1.15 8.62
CA GLY A 18 -0.54 -0.13 7.89
C GLY A 18 -0.73 -1.36 8.77
N GLU A 19 -1.14 -1.20 10.03
CA GLU A 19 -1.35 -2.30 10.98
C GLU A 19 -2.69 -3.02 10.75
N LEU A 20 -3.63 -2.37 10.06
CA LEU A 20 -4.97 -2.89 9.81
C LEU A 20 -5.47 -2.54 8.41
N ASN A 21 -6.09 -3.49 7.72
CA ASN A 21 -6.78 -3.20 6.46
C ASN A 21 -8.17 -2.55 6.73
N ILE A 22 -8.69 -1.79 5.76
CA ILE A 22 -10.02 -1.17 5.78
C ILE A 22 -11.11 -2.22 6.06
N ASP A 23 -11.00 -3.40 5.45
CA ASP A 23 -11.96 -4.49 5.66
C ASP A 23 -11.94 -5.02 7.10
N GLN A 24 -10.75 -5.17 7.67
CA GLN A 24 -10.57 -5.58 9.07
C GLN A 24 -11.07 -4.50 10.04
N ALA A 25 -10.93 -3.23 9.69
CA ALA A 25 -11.44 -2.11 10.48
C ALA A 25 -12.98 -2.06 10.44
N ALA A 26 -13.55 -2.28 9.25
CA ALA A 26 -14.99 -2.34 9.03
C ALA A 26 -15.63 -3.47 9.87
N GLU A 27 -15.03 -4.66 9.88
CA GLU A 27 -15.48 -5.77 10.71
C GLU A 27 -15.41 -5.46 12.21
N ARG A 28 -14.32 -4.87 12.69
CA ARG A 28 -14.14 -4.52 14.11
C ARG A 28 -15.12 -3.44 14.59
N LEU A 29 -15.39 -2.47 13.74
CA LEU A 29 -16.31 -1.37 14.03
C LEU A 29 -17.77 -1.73 13.70
N LYS A 30 -18.01 -2.86 13.02
CA LYS A 30 -19.31 -3.26 12.45
C LYS A 30 -19.93 -2.13 11.61
N ILE A 31 -19.10 -1.47 10.80
CA ILE A 31 -19.52 -0.39 9.90
C ILE A 31 -19.13 -0.73 8.46
N ASN A 32 -19.73 -0.03 7.51
CA ASN A 32 -19.42 -0.18 6.09
C ASN A 32 -17.98 0.30 5.78
N CYS A 33 -17.25 -0.42 4.94
CA CYS A 33 -15.91 -0.05 4.45
C CYS A 33 -15.87 1.37 3.85
N GLN A 34 -16.91 1.79 3.13
CA GLN A 34 -17.00 3.16 2.59
C GLN A 34 -17.01 4.22 3.68
N LEU A 35 -17.64 3.91 4.83
CA LEU A 35 -17.68 4.84 5.97
C LEU A 35 -16.30 4.90 6.64
N VAL A 36 -15.60 3.76 6.75
CA VAL A 36 -14.21 3.72 7.24
C VAL A 36 -13.32 4.58 6.35
N GLN A 37 -13.41 4.42 5.03
CA GLN A 37 -12.63 5.20 4.06
C GLN A 37 -12.89 6.71 4.21
N HIS A 38 -14.15 7.12 4.31
CA HIS A 38 -14.49 8.52 4.57
C HIS A 38 -13.92 9.04 5.90
N TRP A 39 -13.83 8.19 6.95
CA TRP A 39 -13.19 8.58 8.21
C TRP A 39 -11.68 8.71 8.10
N VAL A 40 -11.03 7.89 7.27
CA VAL A 40 -9.61 7.99 6.95
C VAL A 40 -9.33 9.34 6.29
N GLU A 41 -10.03 9.65 5.19
CA GLU A 41 -9.89 10.91 4.45
C GLU A 41 -10.11 12.13 5.36
N LYS A 42 -11.17 12.11 6.16
CA LYS A 42 -11.47 13.21 7.08
C LYS A 42 -10.38 13.43 8.13
N ILE A 43 -9.74 12.36 8.62
CA ILE A 43 -8.68 12.48 9.62
C ILE A 43 -7.38 12.96 8.98
N GLU A 44 -7.09 12.54 7.75
CA GLU A 44 -5.97 13.07 6.95
C GLU A 44 -6.15 14.58 6.70
N ASP A 45 -7.34 15.00 6.26
CA ASP A 45 -7.69 16.41 6.07
C ASP A 45 -7.56 17.23 7.37
N GLU A 46 -7.99 16.67 8.52
CA GLU A 46 -7.82 17.32 9.83
C GLU A 46 -6.34 17.50 10.20
N VAL A 47 -5.49 16.53 9.88
CA VAL A 47 -4.04 16.58 10.14
C VAL A 47 -3.36 17.57 9.21
N ASP A 48 -3.74 17.61 7.94
CA ASP A 48 -3.19 18.54 6.96
C ASP A 48 -3.65 19.98 7.20
N ALA A 49 -4.91 20.17 7.60
CA ALA A 49 -5.41 21.48 8.05
C ALA A 49 -4.68 21.95 9.32
N SER A 50 -4.38 21.05 10.26
CA SER A 50 -3.60 21.38 11.47
C SER A 50 -2.13 21.66 11.20
N LYS A 51 -1.58 21.16 10.08
CA LYS A 51 -0.21 21.43 9.62
C LYS A 51 -0.06 22.77 8.90
N ARG A 52 -1.15 23.39 8.42
CA ARG A 52 -1.07 24.74 7.84
C ARG A 52 -0.86 25.75 8.97
N PRO A 53 0.31 26.43 9.05
CA PRO A 53 0.43 27.55 9.96
C PRO A 53 -0.56 28.64 9.49
N ALA A 54 -1.45 29.07 10.39
CA ALA A 54 -2.20 30.30 10.18
C ALA A 54 -1.21 31.44 9.86
N PRO A 55 -1.56 32.40 8.98
CA PRO A 55 -0.72 33.56 8.75
C PRO A 55 -0.47 34.27 10.09
N ILE A 56 0.81 34.43 10.40
CA ILE A 56 1.33 34.95 11.66
C ILE A 56 0.95 36.44 11.74
N ASP A 57 -0.05 36.77 12.55
CA ASP A 57 -0.18 38.11 13.10
C ASP A 57 0.69 38.21 14.37
N THR A 58 1.39 39.34 14.48
CA THR A 58 2.60 39.54 15.29
C THR A 58 2.26 39.83 16.76
N SER A 59 2.70 38.99 17.71
CA SER A 59 3.04 39.38 19.11
C SER A 59 3.58 38.18 19.95
N PRO A 60 4.68 38.30 20.73
CA PRO A 60 5.18 37.25 21.66
C PRO A 60 5.07 37.67 23.16
N PRO A 61 5.38 36.80 24.16
CA PRO A 61 4.56 35.70 24.69
C PRO A 61 4.31 35.83 26.24
N PRO A 62 3.57 34.90 26.90
CA PRO A 62 4.32 33.94 27.70
C PRO A 62 3.73 32.52 27.79
N GLN A 63 4.65 31.60 28.11
CA GLN A 63 4.53 30.32 28.82
C GLN A 63 4.78 29.03 28.01
N PRO A 64 5.75 28.19 28.45
CA PRO A 64 6.07 26.93 27.82
C PRO A 64 5.17 25.83 28.39
N THR A 65 4.08 25.50 27.72
CA THR A 65 3.44 24.21 27.93
C THR A 65 4.25 23.18 27.18
N SER A 66 5.02 22.39 27.94
CA SER A 66 5.74 21.22 27.46
C SER A 66 4.78 20.27 26.75
N VAL A 67 4.71 20.36 25.43
CA VAL A 67 4.12 19.30 24.62
C VAL A 67 5.14 18.16 24.62
N PRO A 68 4.81 16.94 25.05
CA PRO A 68 5.71 15.82 24.87
C PRO A 68 5.81 15.61 23.36
N GLN A 69 6.93 16.04 22.80
CA GLN A 69 7.36 15.75 21.45
C GLN A 69 7.51 14.22 21.38
N ARG A 70 6.41 13.52 21.07
CA ARG A 70 6.39 12.08 20.82
C ARG A 70 7.27 11.83 19.62
N THR A 71 8.55 11.64 19.90
CA THR A 71 9.54 10.83 19.20
C THR A 71 9.06 10.25 17.87
N ARG A 72 9.07 11.06 16.82
CA ARG A 72 9.15 10.59 15.41
C ARG A 72 10.57 10.14 15.07
N LYS A 73 11.18 9.33 15.93
CA LYS A 73 12.57 8.87 15.77
C LYS A 73 12.58 7.37 16.04
N LYS A 74 12.15 6.57 15.05
CA LYS A 74 12.44 5.12 14.96
C LYS A 74 11.87 4.39 13.73
N LYS A 75 11.06 5.02 12.86
CA LYS A 75 10.48 4.36 11.67
C LYS A 75 11.23 4.61 10.35
N GLU A 76 12.21 5.51 10.31
CA GLU A 76 13.00 5.76 9.08
C GLU A 76 13.70 4.51 8.51
N PRO A 77 14.40 3.67 9.30
CA PRO A 77 15.12 2.53 8.72
C PRO A 77 14.19 1.48 8.11
N GLU A 78 13.00 1.28 8.68
CA GLU A 78 12.01 0.34 8.16
C GLU A 78 11.42 0.81 6.83
N VAL A 79 11.19 2.12 6.69
CA VAL A 79 10.69 2.72 5.44
C VAL A 79 11.74 2.63 4.34
N ASP A 80 13.02 2.85 4.66
CA ASP A 80 14.11 2.74 3.68
C ASP A 80 14.33 1.28 3.24
N GLU A 81 14.24 0.32 4.17
CA GLU A 81 14.27 -1.11 3.84
C GLU A 81 13.09 -1.52 2.95
N LEU A 82 11.89 -1.02 3.23
CA LEU A 82 10.72 -1.28 2.41
C LEU A 82 10.87 -0.69 1.00
N ARG A 83 11.40 0.53 0.88
CA ARG A 83 11.69 1.15 -0.42
C ARG A 83 12.72 0.34 -1.21
N ALA A 84 13.79 -0.11 -0.57
CA ALA A 84 14.80 -0.95 -1.21
C ALA A 84 14.21 -2.29 -1.69
N LYS A 85 13.32 -2.92 -0.92
CA LYS A 85 12.61 -4.13 -1.33
C LYS A 85 11.69 -3.88 -2.53
N VAL A 86 10.96 -2.77 -2.54
CA VAL A 86 10.10 -2.40 -3.68
C VAL A 86 10.93 -2.23 -4.94
N GLN A 87 12.04 -1.49 -4.88
CA GLN A 87 12.94 -1.31 -6.02
C GLN A 87 13.49 -2.65 -6.53
N ALA A 88 13.96 -3.51 -5.63
CA ALA A 88 14.47 -4.82 -6.02
C ALA A 88 13.40 -5.71 -6.68
N LEU A 89 12.15 -5.62 -6.22
CA LEU A 89 11.02 -6.35 -6.83
C LEU A 89 10.65 -5.77 -8.20
N GLU A 90 10.70 -4.45 -8.37
CA GLU A 90 10.47 -3.79 -9.65
C GLU A 90 11.52 -4.21 -10.70
N GLU A 91 12.80 -4.23 -10.31
CA GLU A 91 13.88 -4.72 -11.17
C GLU A 91 13.70 -6.20 -11.56
N GLN A 92 13.35 -7.06 -10.61
CA GLN A 92 13.08 -8.47 -10.89
C GLN A 92 11.90 -8.67 -11.84
N LEU A 93 10.86 -7.85 -11.69
CA LEU A 93 9.69 -7.86 -12.55
C LEU A 93 10.03 -7.41 -13.97
N GLU A 94 10.87 -6.38 -14.12
CA GLU A 94 11.37 -5.94 -15.43
C GLU A 94 12.18 -7.05 -16.13
N VAL A 95 13.10 -7.69 -15.42
CA VAL A 95 13.89 -8.82 -15.95
C VAL A 95 13.00 -9.99 -16.34
N ALA A 96 12.02 -10.34 -15.51
CA ALA A 96 11.07 -11.42 -15.79
C ALA A 96 10.22 -11.12 -17.04
N ASN A 97 9.75 -9.88 -17.18
CA ASN A 97 8.99 -9.44 -18.34
C ASN A 97 9.83 -9.49 -19.62
N PHE A 98 11.06 -8.99 -19.57
CA PHE A 98 11.98 -9.07 -20.70
C PHE A 98 12.23 -10.52 -21.11
N LYS A 99 12.49 -11.41 -20.13
CA LYS A 99 12.70 -12.84 -20.36
C LYS A 99 11.48 -13.50 -21.01
N ALA A 100 10.28 -13.19 -20.54
CA ALA A 100 9.04 -13.72 -21.10
C ALA A 100 8.86 -13.29 -22.57
N LEU A 101 9.07 -12.00 -22.87
CA LEU A 101 8.97 -11.47 -24.23
C LEU A 101 10.03 -12.11 -25.14
N TYR A 102 11.27 -12.22 -24.68
CA TYR A 102 12.37 -12.84 -25.42
C TYR A 102 12.04 -14.29 -25.82
N TYR A 103 11.68 -15.14 -24.85
CA TYR A 103 11.35 -16.53 -25.17
C TYR A 103 10.07 -16.67 -25.98
N SER A 104 9.05 -15.81 -25.76
CA SER A 104 7.84 -15.82 -26.60
C SER A 104 8.17 -15.53 -28.07
N THR A 105 9.14 -14.64 -28.31
CA THR A 105 9.59 -14.29 -29.66
C THR A 105 10.36 -15.46 -30.27
N LEU A 106 11.24 -16.12 -29.52
CA LEU A 106 11.94 -17.30 -30.00
C LEU A 106 11.00 -18.45 -30.35
N VAL A 107 9.98 -18.70 -29.54
CA VAL A 107 8.95 -19.71 -29.83
C VAL A 107 8.20 -19.36 -31.11
N ARG A 108 7.86 -18.08 -31.31
CA ARG A 108 7.23 -17.60 -32.54
C ARG A 108 8.12 -17.83 -33.76
N VAL A 109 9.37 -17.40 -33.71
CA VAL A 109 10.33 -17.59 -34.81
C VAL A 109 10.52 -19.08 -35.13
N ALA A 110 10.69 -19.93 -34.11
CA ALA A 110 10.81 -21.37 -34.30
C ALA A 110 9.58 -21.96 -35.01
N LYS A 111 8.37 -21.53 -34.65
CA LYS A 111 7.12 -22.02 -35.23
C LYS A 111 6.92 -21.57 -36.67
N TYR A 112 7.15 -20.28 -36.96
CA TYR A 112 6.80 -19.69 -38.26
C TYR A 112 7.93 -19.77 -39.29
N GLU A 113 9.19 -19.62 -38.86
CA GLU A 113 10.34 -19.61 -39.79
C GLU A 113 10.98 -20.99 -39.91
N LEU A 114 11.09 -21.72 -38.79
CA LEU A 114 11.76 -23.02 -38.75
C LEU A 114 10.78 -24.20 -38.78
N GLY A 115 9.48 -23.96 -38.64
CA GLY A 115 8.45 -25.01 -38.61
C GLY A 115 8.52 -25.93 -37.38
N VAL A 116 9.26 -25.55 -36.33
CA VAL A 116 9.45 -26.32 -35.10
C VAL A 116 8.48 -25.84 -34.03
N ASP A 117 7.57 -26.71 -33.61
CA ASP A 117 6.60 -26.43 -32.55
C ASP A 117 7.19 -26.74 -31.17
N VAL A 118 7.70 -25.72 -30.49
CA VAL A 118 8.36 -25.81 -29.17
C VAL A 118 7.34 -25.70 -28.01
N GLU A 119 6.09 -25.35 -28.29
CA GLU A 119 5.05 -25.22 -27.28
C GLU A 119 4.76 -26.59 -26.65
N LYS A 120 4.87 -26.68 -25.32
CA LYS A 120 4.58 -27.91 -24.59
C LYS A 120 3.08 -28.20 -24.67
N LYS A 121 2.68 -29.12 -25.55
CA LYS A 121 1.29 -29.60 -25.63
C LYS A 121 0.95 -30.30 -24.33
N SER A 122 -0.07 -29.81 -23.62
CA SER A 122 -0.58 -30.42 -22.39
C SER A 122 -1.33 -31.72 -22.71
N VAL A 123 -0.61 -32.77 -23.08
CA VAL A 123 -1.17 -34.11 -23.23
C VAL A 123 -1.09 -34.80 -21.87
N THR A 124 -1.99 -34.42 -20.98
CA THR A 124 -2.28 -35.21 -19.78
C THR A 124 -3.76 -35.57 -19.85
N LYS A 125 -4.07 -36.78 -20.34
CA LYS A 125 -5.40 -37.37 -20.14
C LYS A 125 -5.61 -37.48 -18.63
N PRO A 126 -6.68 -36.91 -18.05
CA PRO A 126 -6.98 -37.16 -16.64
C PRO A 126 -7.36 -38.64 -16.52
N SER A 127 -6.45 -39.45 -15.99
CA SER A 127 -6.76 -40.80 -15.50
C SER A 127 -7.53 -40.65 -14.19
N GLY A 128 -8.85 -40.52 -14.31
CA GLY A 128 -9.77 -40.42 -13.19
C GLY A 128 -11.15 -40.91 -13.57
N SER A 129 -11.30 -42.24 -13.67
CA SER A 129 -12.59 -42.94 -13.64
C SER A 129 -12.34 -44.40 -13.28
N CYS A 130 -12.32 -44.70 -11.98
CA CYS A 130 -12.59 -46.01 -11.42
C CYS A 130 -13.58 -45.81 -10.27
#